data_AF-A0A920B7Q0-F1
#
_entry.id   AF-A0A920B7Q0-F1
#
_cell.length_a   1.000
_cell.length_b   1.000
_cell.length_c   1.000
_cell.angle_alpha   90.00
_cell.angle_beta   90.00
_cell.angle_gamma   90.00
#
_symmetry.space_group_name_H-M   'P 1'
#
loop_
_entity.id
_entity.type
_entity.pdbx_description
1 polymer ?
#
loop_
_entity_poly.entity_id
_entity_poly.type
_entity_poly.pdbx_seq_one_letter_code
_entity_poly.pdbx_strand_id
1 'polypeptide(L)'
;MSLNLKKNITDYLCCSKCQTEYESGMTDSESLQEYSKLDVGFTNIGLQVWCRRHEINVCHIDFEGNELESDFRCLLEYSNN
;
A
#
# COMPACT_ATOMS: atom_id res chain seq x y z
N MET A 1 -21.53 -14.02 -3.72
CA MET A 1 -21.29 -12.60 -3.40
C MET A 1 -20.26 -12.11 -4.40
N SER A 2 -20.59 -11.15 -5.28
CA SER A 2 -19.63 -10.67 -6.29
C SER A 2 -18.72 -9.64 -5.63
N LEU A 3 -17.42 -9.94 -5.52
CA LEU A 3 -16.42 -9.00 -5.04
C LEU A 3 -16.29 -7.87 -6.07
N ASN A 4 -16.67 -6.65 -5.68
CA ASN A 4 -16.46 -5.48 -6.53
C ASN A 4 -14.98 -5.06 -6.42
N LEU A 5 -14.18 -5.45 -7.41
CA LEU A 5 -12.74 -5.18 -7.48
C LEU A 5 -12.41 -3.80 -8.11
N LYS A 6 -13.38 -2.88 -8.20
CA LYS A 6 -13.13 -1.53 -8.72
C LYS A 6 -12.29 -0.70 -7.72
N LYS A 7 -11.58 0.31 -8.24
CA LYS A 7 -10.82 1.27 -7.45
C LYS A 7 -11.75 2.07 -6.53
N ASN A 8 -11.64 1.86 -5.22
CA ASN A 8 -12.37 2.58 -4.16
C ASN A 8 -11.42 3.26 -3.14
N ILE A 9 -10.14 3.46 -3.50
CA ILE A 9 -9.14 4.08 -2.63
C ILE A 9 -9.47 5.57 -2.43
N THR A 10 -9.64 5.99 -1.17
CA THR A 10 -9.85 7.40 -0.77
C THR A 10 -8.56 8.09 -0.39
N ASP A 11 -7.66 7.37 0.28
CA ASP A 11 -6.41 7.91 0.83
C ASP A 11 -5.26 6.96 0.53
N TYR A 12 -4.11 7.54 0.19
CA TYR A 12 -2.91 6.77 -0.09
C TYR A 12 -2.05 6.65 1.16
N LEU A 13 -1.53 5.44 1.38
CA LEU A 13 -0.57 5.19 2.45
C LEU A 13 0.74 5.93 2.14
N CYS A 14 1.37 6.45 3.19
CA CYS A 14 2.70 7.05 3.14
C CYS A 14 3.30 7.08 4.54
N CYS A 15 4.61 7.33 4.65
CA CYS A 15 5.19 7.65 5.95
C CYS A 15 4.95 9.13 6.29
N SER A 16 5.02 9.46 7.58
CA SER A 16 4.84 10.84 8.06
C SER A 16 5.79 11.84 7.40
N LYS A 17 7.03 11.44 7.08
CA LYS A 17 8.01 12.30 6.43
C LYS A 17 7.64 12.62 4.98
N CYS A 18 7.20 11.62 4.20
CA CYS A 18 6.67 11.85 2.85
C CYS A 18 5.50 12.83 2.88
N GLN A 19 4.59 12.67 3.83
CA GLN A 19 3.45 13.56 3.97
C GLN A 19 3.88 15.00 4.24
N THR A 20 4.74 15.23 5.25
CA THR A 20 5.23 16.57 5.60
C THR A 20 6.00 17.22 4.46
N GLU A 21 6.90 16.49 3.79
CA GLU A 21 7.67 17.02 2.66
C GLU A 21 6.76 17.40 1.47
N TYR A 22 5.75 16.56 1.19
CA TYR A 22 4.77 16.80 0.13
C TYR A 22 3.91 18.05 0.45
N GLU A 23 3.36 18.14 1.66
CA GLU A 23 2.57 19.29 2.11
C GLU A 23 3.40 20.59 2.17
N SER A 24 4.70 20.48 2.40
CA SER A 24 5.63 21.62 2.40
C SER A 24 6.06 22.07 1.00
N GLY A 25 5.60 21.40 -0.06
CA GLY A 25 5.98 21.72 -1.45
C GLY A 25 7.44 21.38 -1.78
N MET A 26 8.07 20.46 -1.04
CA MET A 26 9.47 20.04 -1.27
C MET A 26 9.63 19.05 -2.43
N THR A 27 8.61 18.91 -3.28
CA THR A 27 8.60 17.97 -4.39
C THR A 27 7.84 18.50 -5.59
N ASP A 28 8.28 18.08 -6.76
CA ASP A 28 7.65 18.23 -8.06
C ASP A 28 6.70 17.07 -8.42
N SER A 29 6.55 16.06 -7.55
CA SER A 29 5.66 14.93 -7.79
C SER A 29 4.19 15.35 -7.80
N GLU A 30 3.41 14.80 -8.74
CA GLU A 30 2.01 15.19 -8.95
C GLU A 30 1.07 14.70 -7.84
N SER A 31 1.49 13.68 -7.08
CA SER A 31 0.71 13.12 -5.99
C SER A 31 1.57 12.53 -4.88
N LEU A 32 0.99 12.43 -3.68
CA LEU A 32 1.63 11.77 -2.54
C LEU A 32 1.91 10.28 -2.81
N GLN A 33 1.07 9.63 -3.63
CA GLN A 33 1.26 8.25 -4.07
C GLN A 33 2.52 8.10 -4.92
N GLU A 34 2.73 9.00 -5.88
CA GLU A 34 3.91 8.99 -6.73
C GLU A 34 5.17 9.35 -5.96
N TYR A 35 5.04 10.34 -5.06
CA TYR A 35 6.11 10.81 -4.22
C TYR A 35 6.59 9.72 -3.24
N SER A 36 5.65 8.99 -2.65
CA SER A 36 5.95 7.91 -1.71
C SER A 36 6.44 6.68 -2.46
N LYS A 37 7.67 6.23 -2.18
CA LYS A 37 8.18 4.95 -2.69
C LYS A 37 7.97 3.88 -1.64
N LEU A 38 6.86 3.17 -1.76
CA LEU A 38 6.49 2.11 -0.82
C LEU A 38 6.85 0.74 -1.37
N ASP A 39 7.34 -0.11 -0.48
CA ASP A 39 7.37 -1.56 -0.66
C ASP A 39 6.26 -2.18 0.18
N VAL A 40 5.54 -3.13 -0.40
CA VAL A 40 4.46 -3.86 0.27
C VAL A 40 4.74 -5.34 0.10
N GLY A 41 4.84 -6.07 1.20
CA GLY A 41 5.20 -7.49 1.16
C GLY A 41 4.88 -8.22 2.45
N PHE A 42 4.93 -9.55 2.39
CA PHE A 42 4.73 -10.40 3.55
C PHE A 42 6.00 -10.51 4.40
N THR A 43 5.80 -10.61 5.71
CA THR A 43 6.81 -10.92 6.72
C THR A 43 6.40 -12.19 7.45
N ASN A 44 7.22 -12.62 8.42
CA ASN A 44 6.93 -13.82 9.21
C ASN A 44 5.63 -13.75 10.01
N ILE A 45 5.11 -12.54 10.28
CA ILE A 45 3.90 -12.35 11.11
C ILE A 45 2.73 -11.74 10.33
N GLY A 46 2.94 -11.22 9.12
CA GLY A 46 1.85 -10.68 8.32
C GLY A 46 2.29 -9.83 7.14
N LEU A 47 1.73 -8.62 6.99
CA LEU A 47 2.00 -7.71 5.87
C LEU A 47 2.71 -6.44 6.37
N GLN A 48 3.76 -6.03 5.68
CA GLN A 48 4.48 -4.81 5.96
C GLN A 48 4.38 -3.83 4.79
N VAL A 49 4.21 -2.56 5.13
CA VAL A 49 4.35 -1.41 4.24
C VAL A 49 5.57 -0.61 4.70
N TRP A 50 6.58 -0.54 3.86
CA TRP A 50 7.86 0.12 4.14
C TRP A 50 8.06 1.31 3.20
N CYS A 51 8.49 2.46 3.73
CA CYS A 51 8.89 3.58 2.90
C CYS A 51 10.39 3.52 2.58
N ARG A 52 10.73 3.25 1.32
CA ARG A 52 12.11 3.24 0.82
C ARG A 52 12.78 4.61 0.82
N ARG A 53 12.03 5.69 0.66
CA ARG A 53 12.62 7.04 0.63
C ARG A 53 13.25 7.43 1.97
N HIS A 54 12.59 7.03 3.06
CA HIS A 54 12.98 7.45 4.41
C HIS A 54 13.44 6.31 5.29
N GLU A 55 13.44 5.08 4.77
CA GLU A 55 13.82 3.86 5.48
C GLU A 55 13.08 3.70 6.82
N ILE A 56 11.75 3.82 6.76
CA ILE A 56 10.88 3.69 7.95
C ILE A 56 9.62 2.89 7.68
N ASN A 57 9.11 2.29 8.75
CA ASN A 57 7.82 1.62 8.76
C ASN A 57 6.68 2.60 8.52
N VAL A 58 5.80 2.26 7.58
CA VAL A 58 4.50 2.91 7.40
C VAL A 58 3.43 2.15 8.17
N CYS A 59 3.40 0.84 7.99
CA CYS A 59 2.44 -0.05 8.66
C CYS A 59 3.04 -1.45 8.75
N HIS A 60 2.77 -2.15 9.84
CA HIS A 60 2.99 -3.57 9.96
C HIS A 60 1.72 -4.20 10.52
N ILE A 61 1.04 -5.00 9.70
CA ILE A 61 -0.16 -5.73 10.08
C ILE A 61 0.30 -7.10 10.54
N ASP A 62 0.07 -7.39 11.81
CA ASP A 62 0.23 -8.74 12.37
C ASP A 62 -1.06 -9.52 12.09
N PHE A 63 -0.94 -10.71 11.51
CA PHE A 63 -2.06 -11.61 11.27
C PHE A 63 -2.34 -12.51 12.46
N GLU A 64 -1.53 -12.46 13.52
CA GLU A 64 -1.67 -13.26 14.74
C GLU A 64 -1.69 -14.77 14.45
N GLY A 65 -0.95 -15.18 13.41
CA GLY A 65 -0.91 -16.58 12.95
C GLY A 65 -2.12 -17.02 12.12
N ASN A 66 -3.04 -16.12 11.78
CA ASN A 66 -4.19 -16.44 10.94
C ASN A 66 -3.81 -16.47 9.45
N GLU A 67 -4.33 -17.46 8.73
CA GLU A 67 -4.33 -17.46 7.26
C GLU A 67 -5.48 -16.57 6.76
N LEU A 68 -5.18 -15.66 5.83
CA LEU A 68 -6.19 -14.81 5.20
C LEU A 68 -6.74 -15.49 3.95
N GLU A 69 -8.07 -15.46 3.78
CA GLU A 69 -8.73 -15.92 2.54
C GLU A 69 -8.45 -14.99 1.34
N SER A 70 -7.92 -13.80 1.58
CA SER A 70 -7.65 -12.79 0.57
C SER A 70 -6.54 -13.22 -0.41
N ASP A 71 -6.84 -13.23 -1.71
CA ASP A 71 -5.80 -13.34 -2.74
C ASP A 71 -5.17 -11.98 -3.05
N PHE A 72 -3.96 -11.76 -2.53
CA PHE A 72 -3.19 -10.54 -2.73
C PHE A 72 -2.56 -10.42 -4.12
N ARG A 73 -2.71 -11.45 -4.98
CA ARG A 73 -2.11 -11.48 -6.31
C ARG A 73 -3.13 -11.28 -7.44
N CYS A 74 -4.43 -11.19 -7.10
CA CYS A 74 -5.54 -11.03 -8.03
C CYS A 74 -5.32 -11.78 -9.37
N LEU A 75 -5.10 -13.10 -9.30
CA LEU A 75 -4.70 -13.91 -10.46
C LEU A 75 -5.86 -14.29 -11.39
N LEU A 76 -7.06 -13.79 -11.12
CA LEU A 76 -8.23 -14.02 -11.97
C LEU A 76 -8.25 -12.99 -13.09
N GLU A 77 -7.77 -13.38 -14.27
CA GLU A 77 -8.00 -12.63 -15.50
C GLU A 77 -9.51 -12.62 -15.80
N TYR A 78 -10.14 -11.45 -15.68
CA TYR A 78 -11.48 -11.24 -16.25
C TYR A 78 -11.34 -11.27 -17.77
N SER A 79 -11.55 -12.44 -18.36
CA SER A 79 -11.82 -12.56 -19.79
C SER A 79 -13.18 -11.91 -20.06
N ASN A 80 -13.16 -10.68 -20.58
CA ASN A 80 -14.36 -10.03 -21.09
C ASN A 80 -14.83 -10.81 -22.31
N ASN A 81 -15.93 -11.56 -22.15
CA ASN A 81 -16.74 -12.08 -23.25
C ASN A 81 -17.87 -11.09 -23.53
#